data_AF-J0GW39-F1
#
_entry.id   AF-J0GW39-F1
#
_cell.length_a   1.000
_cell.length_b   1.000
_cell.length_c   1.000
_cell.angle_alpha   90.00
_cell.angle_beta   90.00
_cell.angle_gamma   90.00
#
_symmetry.space_group_name_H-M   'P 1'
#
loop_
_entity.id
_entity.type
_entity.pdbx_description
1 polymer ?
#
loop_
_entity_poly.entity_id
_entity_poly.type
_entity_poly.pdbx_seq_one_letter_code
_entity_poly.pdbx_strand_id
1 'polypeptide(L)'
;MGETSESSRRQTTSQLQMKQMIREEVEAQLAKEQQIVKDSINLGLKIVGAALALFLAMFTIFGLTTWQQIKDQTAAIVQQEAKSLLIKENSEANAAQTLTDLLNRTVITFTIANREKKAKEEGKIYPDSYVGLADLEKNDWTRLRDWILQEDLPLQDFTDVLALLNAQSEDRRKADADLLLSEFLDPSKTSKSDWIVRQPEKIDAILSMFKHKDLGYAATNLALSSNHTDSVRAKAAVYIREVGFADGVDKLIAGYDQLPEGRAKREVLVTCFSMKPDLAAVMERIKALSAGPLSQDGLETVAQLLPTIPRNYPPRWNPNNFNGLSGVTEDLILNAAKAGLFVTFGDPGNPNPVLTSPYFDLWIVRDGGAMAEPGARMTGMDFKQVYPYWNLLERLASSGDVNDLGYLFPRGSMTSFSKHIMAISAEPGATVTIQRDSSSKEVVELATLTQPFVFSSHVFKEPAAEIAWTDEQGTLTHGELIALKGSGFSFSIEPVDAEASEDP
;
A
#
# COMPACT_ATOMS: atom_id res chain seq x y z
N MET A 1 -11.04 -69.93 -0.18
CA MET A 1 -12.17 -69.02 -0.53
C MET A 1 -12.86 -68.62 0.77
N GLY A 2 -12.65 -67.39 1.25
CA GLY A 2 -13.23 -66.96 2.52
C GLY A 2 -12.78 -65.60 3.09
N GLU A 3 -12.37 -64.62 2.27
CA GLU A 3 -11.89 -63.32 2.80
C GLU A 3 -12.63 -62.07 2.26
N THR A 4 -13.59 -62.21 1.35
CA THR A 4 -14.30 -61.05 0.77
C THR A 4 -15.56 -60.62 1.53
N SER A 5 -15.95 -61.30 2.62
CA SER A 5 -17.23 -61.03 3.31
C SER A 5 -17.14 -60.11 4.53
N GLU A 6 -15.98 -59.93 5.16
CA GLU A 6 -15.86 -59.10 6.39
C GLU A 6 -15.48 -57.64 6.11
N SER A 7 -14.67 -57.39 5.07
CA SER A 7 -14.30 -56.03 4.62
C SER A 7 -15.53 -55.20 4.20
N SER A 8 -16.44 -55.82 3.44
CA SER A 8 -17.66 -55.15 2.95
C SER A 8 -18.65 -54.84 4.07
N ARG A 9 -18.69 -55.64 5.16
CA ARG A 9 -19.57 -55.40 6.33
C ARG A 9 -19.05 -54.28 7.25
N ARG A 10 -17.72 -54.13 7.41
CA ARG A 10 -17.15 -53.01 8.18
C ARG A 10 -17.31 -51.66 7.48
N GLN A 11 -17.22 -51.62 6.13
CA GLN A 11 -17.46 -50.39 5.35
C GLN A 11 -18.94 -49.96 5.32
N THR A 12 -19.89 -50.90 5.26
CA THR A 12 -21.33 -50.55 5.31
C THR A 12 -21.75 -50.05 6.70
N THR A 13 -21.17 -50.60 7.76
CA THR A 13 -21.48 -50.17 9.15
C THR A 13 -20.94 -48.76 9.44
N SER A 14 -19.78 -48.40 8.89
CA SER A 14 -19.20 -47.04 8.97
C SER A 14 -20.00 -46.00 8.15
N GLN A 15 -20.49 -46.35 6.96
CA GLN A 15 -21.34 -45.45 6.16
C GLN A 15 -22.73 -45.22 6.76
N LEU A 16 -23.30 -46.23 7.44
CA LEU A 16 -24.57 -46.08 8.17
C LEU A 16 -24.43 -45.17 9.38
N GLN A 17 -23.35 -45.30 10.16
CA GLN A 17 -23.06 -44.41 11.29
C GLN A 17 -22.76 -42.96 10.84
N MET A 18 -22.07 -42.79 9.71
CA MET A 18 -21.81 -41.45 9.14
C MET A 18 -23.10 -40.79 8.62
N LYS A 19 -23.99 -41.55 7.98
CA LYS A 19 -25.32 -41.06 7.57
C LYS A 19 -26.19 -40.67 8.77
N GLN A 20 -26.05 -41.37 9.90
CA GLN A 20 -26.82 -41.10 11.11
C GLN A 20 -26.33 -39.82 11.81
N MET A 21 -25.01 -39.61 11.91
CA MET A 21 -24.43 -38.35 12.41
C MET A 21 -24.77 -37.14 11.54
N ILE A 22 -24.73 -37.30 10.20
CA ILE A 22 -25.13 -36.23 9.27
C ILE A 22 -26.61 -35.89 9.45
N ARG A 23 -27.47 -36.89 9.66
CA ARG A 23 -28.90 -36.68 9.89
C ARG A 23 -29.17 -35.92 11.18
N GLU A 24 -28.49 -36.28 12.26
CA GLU A 24 -28.65 -35.62 13.58
C GLU A 24 -28.15 -34.17 13.55
N GLU A 25 -27.04 -33.88 12.87
CA GLU A 25 -26.52 -32.51 12.69
C GLU A 25 -27.45 -31.65 11.81
N VAL A 26 -28.02 -32.24 10.75
CA VAL A 26 -28.98 -31.57 9.87
C VAL A 26 -30.29 -31.30 10.60
N GLU A 27 -30.81 -32.25 11.39
CA GLU A 27 -32.03 -32.04 12.19
C GLU A 27 -31.81 -30.99 13.30
N ALA A 28 -30.61 -30.91 13.87
CA ALA A 28 -30.23 -29.87 14.83
C ALA A 28 -30.13 -28.47 14.21
N GLN A 29 -29.57 -28.34 13.00
CA GLN A 29 -29.57 -27.08 12.25
C GLN A 29 -30.99 -26.67 11.81
N LEU A 30 -31.80 -27.63 11.37
CA LEU A 30 -33.20 -27.40 11.00
C LEU A 30 -34.03 -26.87 12.19
N ALA A 31 -33.82 -27.42 13.39
CA ALA A 31 -34.48 -26.95 14.62
C ALA A 31 -34.01 -25.53 15.01
N LYS A 32 -32.74 -25.22 14.80
CA LYS A 32 -32.14 -23.89 15.06
C LYS A 32 -32.67 -22.83 14.09
N GLU A 33 -32.91 -23.19 12.83
CA GLU A 33 -33.49 -22.31 11.80
C GLU A 33 -35.01 -22.18 11.92
N GLN A 34 -35.74 -23.24 12.30
CA GLN A 34 -37.19 -23.18 12.56
C GLN A 34 -37.55 -22.23 13.71
N GLN A 35 -36.67 -22.05 14.69
CA GLN A 35 -36.86 -21.10 15.77
C GLN A 35 -36.73 -19.64 15.28
N ILE A 36 -35.83 -19.37 14.33
CA ILE A 36 -35.62 -18.04 13.71
C ILE A 36 -36.79 -17.68 12.78
N VAL A 37 -37.40 -18.69 12.14
CA VAL A 37 -38.54 -18.54 11.22
C VAL A 37 -39.87 -18.24 11.94
N LYS A 38 -40.02 -18.62 13.22
CA LYS A 38 -41.28 -18.40 13.96
C LYS A 38 -41.59 -16.92 14.24
N ASP A 39 -40.59 -16.04 14.20
CA ASP A 39 -40.74 -14.63 14.57
C ASP A 39 -40.91 -13.67 13.36
N SER A 40 -40.98 -14.15 12.11
CA SER A 40 -41.01 -13.29 10.92
C SER A 40 -41.99 -13.75 9.84
N ILE A 41 -43.27 -13.89 10.23
CA ILE A 41 -44.33 -14.47 9.39
C ILE A 41 -45.05 -13.38 8.58
N ASN A 42 -44.73 -13.29 7.28
CA ASN A 42 -45.73 -13.37 6.18
C ASN A 42 -45.16 -13.18 4.76
N LEU A 43 -43.94 -12.67 4.60
CA LEU A 43 -43.32 -12.46 3.27
C LEU A 43 -42.31 -13.54 2.89
N GLY A 44 -41.60 -14.13 3.86
CA GLY A 44 -40.60 -15.18 3.62
C GLY A 44 -41.17 -16.52 3.14
N LEU A 45 -42.42 -16.84 3.49
CA LEU A 45 -43.00 -18.18 3.23
C LEU A 45 -43.24 -18.48 1.75
N LYS A 46 -43.45 -17.45 0.92
CA LYS A 46 -43.65 -17.63 -0.53
C LYS A 46 -42.32 -17.75 -1.29
N ILE A 47 -41.30 -17.00 -0.86
CA ILE A 47 -39.97 -16.98 -1.49
C ILE A 47 -39.19 -18.24 -1.11
N VAL A 48 -39.22 -18.62 0.17
CA VAL A 48 -38.58 -19.86 0.63
C VAL A 48 -39.37 -21.08 0.14
N GLY A 49 -40.70 -21.02 0.05
CA GLY A 49 -41.50 -22.11 -0.53
C GLY A 49 -41.14 -22.42 -1.99
N ALA A 50 -40.85 -21.39 -2.80
CA ALA A 50 -40.39 -21.56 -4.17
C ALA A 50 -38.95 -22.10 -4.24
N ALA A 51 -38.05 -21.61 -3.38
CA ALA A 51 -36.67 -22.09 -3.31
C ALA A 51 -36.57 -23.54 -2.79
N LEU A 52 -37.38 -23.91 -1.80
CA LEU A 52 -37.46 -25.26 -1.22
C LEU A 52 -38.09 -26.25 -2.20
N ALA A 53 -39.09 -25.83 -2.98
CA ALA A 53 -39.67 -26.64 -4.05
C ALA A 53 -38.69 -26.88 -5.20
N LEU A 54 -37.88 -25.89 -5.56
CA LEU A 54 -36.77 -26.02 -6.51
C LEU A 54 -35.68 -26.97 -5.98
N PHE A 55 -35.31 -26.86 -4.70
CA PHE A 55 -34.33 -27.74 -4.06
C PHE A 55 -34.82 -29.19 -3.92
N LEU A 56 -36.08 -29.40 -3.55
CA LEU A 56 -36.70 -30.74 -3.45
C LEU A 56 -36.93 -31.37 -4.82
N ALA A 57 -37.34 -30.59 -5.84
CA ALA A 57 -37.45 -31.10 -7.21
C ALA A 57 -36.08 -31.50 -7.78
N MET A 58 -35.02 -30.73 -7.47
CA MET A 58 -33.62 -31.05 -7.80
C MET A 58 -33.14 -32.35 -7.13
N PHE A 59 -33.53 -32.62 -5.88
CA PHE A 59 -33.10 -33.83 -5.16
C PHE A 59 -33.87 -35.10 -5.58
N THR A 60 -35.11 -34.95 -6.03
CA THR A 60 -36.00 -36.09 -6.34
C THR A 60 -35.87 -36.59 -7.78
N ILE A 61 -35.46 -35.71 -8.71
CA ILE A 61 -35.30 -36.07 -10.14
C ILE A 61 -33.88 -36.59 -10.43
N PHE A 62 -32.84 -36.11 -9.72
CA PHE A 62 -31.44 -36.44 -10.00
C PHE A 62 -30.88 -37.58 -9.15
N GLY A 63 -31.55 -38.73 -9.20
CA GLY A 63 -30.89 -39.99 -8.91
C GLY A 63 -29.80 -40.26 -9.95
N LEU A 64 -28.53 -40.23 -9.53
CA LEU A 64 -27.35 -40.75 -10.25
C LEU A 64 -27.08 -40.14 -11.65
N THR A 65 -26.44 -38.96 -11.76
CA THR A 65 -25.66 -38.56 -12.96
C THR A 65 -24.70 -37.39 -12.68
N THR A 66 -23.65 -37.26 -13.51
CA THR A 66 -22.43 -36.45 -13.31
C THR A 66 -22.61 -34.92 -13.36
N TRP A 67 -21.90 -34.23 -12.45
CA TRP A 67 -21.93 -32.80 -12.09
C TRP A 67 -21.88 -31.77 -13.23
N GLN A 68 -21.28 -32.08 -14.38
CA GLN A 68 -21.10 -31.10 -15.46
C GLN A 68 -22.39 -30.87 -16.29
N GLN A 69 -23.22 -31.90 -16.48
CA GLN A 69 -24.51 -31.78 -17.20
C GLN A 69 -25.58 -31.08 -16.34
N ILE A 70 -25.43 -31.17 -15.01
CA ILE A 70 -26.27 -30.47 -14.03
C ILE A 70 -26.08 -28.95 -14.16
N LYS A 71 -24.84 -28.47 -14.36
CA LYS A 71 -24.56 -27.03 -14.45
C LYS A 71 -25.26 -26.36 -15.66
N ASP A 72 -25.24 -27.00 -16.82
CA ASP A 72 -25.81 -26.44 -18.06
C ASP A 72 -27.34 -26.51 -18.09
N GLN A 73 -27.93 -27.57 -17.52
CA GLN A 73 -29.39 -27.74 -17.45
C GLN A 73 -30.02 -26.90 -16.32
N THR A 74 -29.36 -26.77 -15.17
CA THR A 74 -29.83 -25.91 -14.08
C THR A 74 -29.81 -24.42 -14.47
N ALA A 75 -28.80 -23.96 -15.22
CA ALA A 75 -28.76 -22.58 -15.71
C ALA A 75 -29.89 -22.26 -16.71
N ALA A 76 -30.21 -23.20 -17.61
CA ALA A 76 -31.29 -23.05 -18.58
C ALA A 76 -32.68 -23.08 -17.91
N ILE A 77 -32.90 -23.99 -16.95
CA ILE A 77 -34.16 -24.13 -16.22
C ILE A 77 -34.39 -22.94 -15.28
N VAL A 78 -33.38 -22.49 -14.55
CA VAL A 78 -33.48 -21.29 -13.68
C VAL A 78 -33.75 -20.04 -14.52
N GLN A 79 -33.14 -19.89 -15.70
CA GLN A 79 -33.46 -18.78 -16.62
C GLN A 79 -34.88 -18.87 -17.19
N GLN A 80 -35.38 -20.07 -17.46
CA GLN A 80 -36.71 -20.29 -18.04
C GLN A 80 -37.82 -20.09 -16.99
N GLU A 81 -37.60 -20.51 -15.75
CA GLU A 81 -38.53 -20.33 -14.62
C GLU A 81 -38.51 -18.88 -14.09
N ALA A 82 -37.35 -18.21 -14.08
CA ALA A 82 -37.28 -16.79 -13.77
C ALA A 82 -38.04 -15.94 -14.81
N LYS A 83 -37.98 -16.32 -16.10
CA LYS A 83 -38.78 -15.70 -17.17
C LYS A 83 -40.29 -15.97 -17.05
N SER A 84 -40.71 -17.10 -16.48
CA SER A 84 -42.13 -17.42 -16.32
C SER A 84 -42.76 -16.72 -15.11
N LEU A 85 -41.97 -16.48 -14.05
CA LEU A 85 -42.38 -15.71 -12.87
C LEU A 85 -42.45 -14.19 -13.13
N LEU A 86 -41.74 -13.69 -14.14
CA LEU A 86 -41.80 -12.29 -14.61
C LEU A 86 -43.13 -11.90 -15.29
N ILE A 87 -44.04 -12.85 -15.56
CA ILE A 87 -45.28 -12.60 -16.34
C ILE A 87 -46.50 -12.34 -15.44
N LYS A 88 -46.40 -12.43 -14.10
CA LYS A 88 -47.54 -12.23 -13.19
C LYS A 88 -47.26 -11.28 -12.01
N GLU A 89 -47.88 -10.10 -12.12
CA GLU A 89 -48.26 -9.11 -11.09
C GLU A 89 -47.16 -8.17 -10.56
N ASN A 90 -47.10 -6.96 -11.15
CA ASN A 90 -47.04 -5.56 -10.62
C ASN A 90 -46.39 -5.22 -9.23
N SER A 91 -45.68 -6.17 -8.63
CA SER A 91 -44.62 -6.05 -7.62
C SER A 91 -43.23 -6.27 -8.27
N GLU A 92 -43.23 -6.33 -9.61
CA GLU A 92 -42.26 -6.93 -10.51
C GLU A 92 -40.86 -6.30 -10.48
N ALA A 93 -40.73 -4.99 -10.20
CA ALA A 93 -39.43 -4.34 -10.19
C ALA A 93 -38.55 -4.78 -9.01
N ASN A 94 -39.11 -4.81 -7.79
CA ASN A 94 -38.33 -5.10 -6.58
C ASN A 94 -38.01 -6.60 -6.44
N ALA A 95 -38.94 -7.49 -6.83
CA ALA A 95 -38.71 -8.94 -6.77
C ALA A 95 -37.72 -9.41 -7.86
N ALA A 96 -37.81 -8.86 -9.09
CA ALA A 96 -36.86 -9.15 -10.16
C ALA A 96 -35.46 -8.60 -9.84
N GLN A 97 -35.37 -7.40 -9.25
CA GLN A 97 -34.12 -6.83 -8.78
C GLN A 97 -33.50 -7.68 -7.66
N THR A 98 -34.29 -8.05 -6.64
CA THR A 98 -33.81 -8.91 -5.53
C THR A 98 -33.31 -10.26 -6.04
N LEU A 99 -34.01 -10.90 -6.99
CA LEU A 99 -33.58 -12.16 -7.59
C LEU A 99 -32.30 -12.00 -8.44
N THR A 100 -32.17 -10.86 -9.14
CA THR A 100 -30.97 -10.53 -9.91
C THR A 100 -29.77 -10.33 -8.98
N ASP A 101 -29.94 -9.60 -7.87
CA ASP A 101 -28.91 -9.37 -6.87
C ASP A 101 -28.49 -10.68 -6.19
N LEU A 102 -29.44 -11.54 -5.83
CA LEU A 102 -29.15 -12.87 -5.26
C LEU A 102 -28.39 -13.76 -6.24
N LEU A 103 -28.76 -13.76 -7.52
CA LEU A 103 -28.05 -14.50 -8.56
C LEU A 103 -26.62 -13.98 -8.71
N ASN A 104 -26.44 -12.65 -8.76
CA ASN A 104 -25.13 -12.02 -8.88
C ASN A 104 -24.23 -12.34 -7.69
N ARG A 105 -24.73 -12.18 -6.46
CA ARG A 105 -24.01 -12.56 -5.24
C ARG A 105 -23.64 -14.04 -5.23
N THR A 106 -24.55 -14.91 -5.65
CA THR A 106 -24.27 -16.36 -5.76
C THR A 106 -23.14 -16.64 -6.76
N VAL A 107 -23.16 -16.00 -7.94
CA VAL A 107 -22.09 -16.11 -8.94
C VAL A 107 -20.76 -15.62 -8.35
N ILE A 108 -20.76 -14.50 -7.63
CA ILE A 108 -19.56 -13.97 -6.97
C ILE A 108 -19.02 -14.96 -5.94
N THR A 109 -19.85 -15.34 -4.96
CA THR A 109 -19.44 -16.25 -3.88
C THR A 109 -18.95 -17.59 -4.42
N PHE A 110 -19.65 -18.17 -5.40
CA PHE A 110 -19.23 -19.42 -6.03
C PHE A 110 -17.91 -19.27 -6.79
N THR A 111 -17.71 -18.15 -7.49
CA THR A 111 -16.48 -17.88 -8.24
C THR A 111 -15.31 -17.70 -7.28
N ILE A 112 -15.47 -16.89 -6.22
CA ILE A 112 -14.45 -16.68 -5.19
C ILE A 112 -14.10 -18.01 -4.51
N ALA A 113 -15.09 -18.77 -4.04
CA ALA A 113 -14.86 -20.05 -3.37
C ALA A 113 -14.13 -21.08 -4.25
N ASN A 114 -14.49 -21.17 -5.54
CA ASN A 114 -13.78 -22.06 -6.48
C ASN A 114 -12.36 -21.57 -6.76
N ARG A 115 -12.14 -20.26 -6.80
CA ARG A 115 -10.83 -19.67 -7.01
C ARG A 115 -9.90 -19.90 -5.82
N GLU A 116 -10.40 -19.72 -4.60
CA GLU A 116 -9.68 -20.04 -3.37
C GLU A 116 -9.33 -21.53 -3.27
N LYS A 117 -10.27 -22.41 -3.65
CA LYS A 117 -10.03 -23.85 -3.67
C LYS A 117 -8.89 -24.22 -4.64
N LYS A 118 -8.91 -23.70 -5.87
CA LYS A 118 -7.84 -23.93 -6.85
C LYS A 118 -6.49 -23.36 -6.38
N ALA A 119 -6.48 -22.16 -5.80
CA ALA A 119 -5.26 -21.56 -5.25
C ALA A 119 -4.63 -22.44 -4.14
N LYS A 120 -5.46 -23.00 -3.25
CA LYS A 120 -5.03 -23.96 -2.22
C LYS A 120 -4.50 -25.26 -2.82
N GLU A 121 -5.15 -25.80 -3.86
CA GLU A 121 -4.72 -27.02 -4.56
C GLU A 121 -3.39 -26.83 -5.32
N GLU A 122 -3.11 -25.62 -5.83
CA GLU A 122 -1.86 -25.28 -6.52
C GLU A 122 -0.74 -24.83 -5.58
N GLY A 123 -0.98 -24.80 -4.26
CA GLY A 123 0.01 -24.35 -3.26
C GLY A 123 0.39 -22.87 -3.38
N LYS A 124 -0.44 -22.05 -4.05
CA LYS A 124 -0.19 -20.62 -4.24
C LYS A 124 -0.96 -19.83 -3.19
N ILE A 125 -0.23 -19.18 -2.29
CA ILE A 125 -0.78 -18.16 -1.40
C ILE A 125 -0.86 -16.89 -2.25
N TYR A 126 -2.07 -16.51 -2.69
CA TYR A 126 -2.30 -15.21 -3.31
C TYR A 126 -2.92 -14.29 -2.25
N PRO A 127 -2.19 -13.32 -1.69
CA PRO A 127 -2.80 -12.38 -0.76
C PRO A 127 -3.68 -11.36 -1.51
N ASP A 128 -3.32 -10.94 -2.74
CA ASP A 128 -3.89 -9.71 -3.30
C ASP A 128 -4.25 -9.73 -4.80
N SER A 129 -4.16 -10.86 -5.51
CA SER A 129 -4.57 -10.88 -6.93
C SER A 129 -5.03 -12.26 -7.40
N TYR A 130 -6.33 -12.43 -7.69
CA TYR A 130 -6.88 -13.61 -8.35
C TYR A 130 -6.53 -13.68 -9.86
N VAL A 131 -5.47 -12.97 -10.29
CA VAL A 131 -5.04 -12.84 -11.68
C VAL A 131 -4.56 -14.19 -12.21
N GLY A 132 -5.16 -14.64 -13.31
CA GLY A 132 -4.77 -15.87 -14.02
C GLY A 132 -5.62 -17.11 -13.73
N LEU A 133 -6.68 -17.00 -12.94
CA LEU A 133 -7.69 -18.04 -12.81
C LEU A 133 -8.68 -17.95 -13.98
N ALA A 134 -9.26 -19.09 -14.38
CA ALA A 134 -10.15 -19.18 -15.55
C ALA A 134 -11.14 -17.99 -15.63
N ASP A 135 -11.18 -17.37 -16.81
CA ASP A 135 -12.06 -16.26 -17.12
C ASP A 135 -13.52 -16.62 -16.79
N LEU A 136 -14.29 -15.61 -16.37
CA LEU A 136 -15.72 -15.76 -16.24
C LEU A 136 -16.33 -16.18 -17.59
N GLU A 137 -17.44 -16.92 -17.54
CA GLU A 137 -18.24 -17.11 -18.74
C GLU A 137 -18.70 -15.73 -19.26
N LYS A 138 -18.75 -15.54 -20.58
CA LYS A 138 -19.01 -14.22 -21.19
C LYS A 138 -20.30 -13.58 -20.67
N ASN A 139 -21.33 -14.39 -20.42
CA ASN A 139 -22.61 -13.94 -19.89
C ASN A 139 -22.50 -13.43 -18.45
N ASP A 140 -21.74 -14.11 -17.60
CA ASP A 140 -21.52 -13.68 -16.22
C ASP A 140 -20.64 -12.44 -16.17
N TRP A 141 -19.59 -12.37 -17.01
CA TRP A 141 -18.77 -11.16 -17.14
C TRP A 141 -19.61 -9.94 -17.56
N THR A 142 -20.47 -10.09 -18.58
CA THR A 142 -21.37 -9.02 -19.03
C THR A 142 -22.37 -8.64 -17.93
N ARG A 143 -22.96 -9.62 -17.25
CA ARG A 143 -23.92 -9.39 -16.16
C ARG A 143 -23.31 -8.58 -15.02
N LEU A 144 -22.07 -8.90 -14.61
CA LEU A 144 -21.39 -8.16 -13.54
C LEU A 144 -21.05 -6.73 -13.97
N ARG A 145 -20.69 -6.51 -15.25
CA ARG A 145 -20.49 -5.16 -15.82
C ARG A 145 -21.78 -4.32 -15.82
N ASP A 146 -22.92 -4.95 -16.09
CA ASP A 146 -24.21 -4.25 -16.03
C ASP A 146 -24.63 -3.97 -14.58
N TRP A 147 -24.30 -4.86 -13.65
CA TRP A 147 -24.65 -4.71 -12.24
C TRP A 147 -23.88 -3.57 -11.56
N ILE A 148 -22.58 -3.42 -11.87
CA ILE A 148 -21.76 -2.35 -11.29
C ILE A 148 -22.17 -0.94 -11.74
N LEU A 149 -22.99 -0.81 -12.81
CA LEU A 149 -23.58 0.46 -13.25
C LEU A 149 -24.73 0.95 -12.34
N GLN A 150 -25.21 0.13 -11.41
CA GLN A 150 -26.31 0.50 -10.51
C GLN A 150 -25.84 1.44 -9.39
N GLU A 151 -26.47 2.62 -9.29
CA GLU A 151 -26.10 3.67 -8.32
C GLU A 151 -26.26 3.19 -6.87
N ASP A 152 -27.30 2.40 -6.60
CA ASP A 152 -27.69 1.89 -5.28
C ASP A 152 -26.98 0.58 -4.88
N LEU A 153 -26.09 0.05 -5.74
CA LEU A 153 -25.30 -1.12 -5.42
C LEU A 153 -24.46 -0.88 -4.15
N PRO A 154 -24.58 -1.71 -3.09
CA PRO A 154 -23.77 -1.55 -1.88
C PRO A 154 -22.27 -1.60 -2.17
N LEU A 155 -21.48 -0.86 -1.40
CA LEU A 155 -20.03 -0.78 -1.60
C LEU A 155 -19.36 -2.16 -1.61
N GLN A 156 -19.76 -3.06 -0.71
CA GLN A 156 -19.20 -4.42 -0.65
C GLN A 156 -19.44 -5.20 -1.96
N ASP A 157 -20.67 -5.18 -2.48
CA ASP A 157 -20.99 -5.86 -3.73
C ASP A 157 -20.22 -5.22 -4.90
N PHE A 158 -20.10 -3.89 -4.91
CA PHE A 158 -19.31 -3.16 -5.90
C PHE A 158 -17.83 -3.57 -5.87
N THR A 159 -17.22 -3.65 -4.68
CA THR A 159 -15.82 -4.08 -4.51
C THR A 159 -15.60 -5.53 -4.90
N ASP A 160 -16.55 -6.42 -4.58
CA ASP A 160 -16.45 -7.84 -4.94
C ASP A 160 -16.53 -8.04 -6.45
N VAL A 161 -17.38 -7.27 -7.14
CA VAL A 161 -17.41 -7.24 -8.60
C VAL A 161 -16.07 -6.76 -9.16
N LEU A 162 -15.53 -5.64 -8.67
CA LEU A 162 -14.23 -5.13 -9.12
C LEU A 162 -13.10 -6.15 -8.95
N ALA A 163 -13.06 -6.87 -7.84
CA ALA A 163 -12.07 -7.91 -7.58
C ALA A 163 -12.14 -9.02 -8.64
N LEU A 164 -13.36 -9.43 -9.04
CA LEU A 164 -13.55 -10.43 -10.09
C LEU A 164 -13.20 -9.91 -11.48
N LEU A 165 -13.52 -8.65 -11.80
CA LEU A 165 -13.15 -8.02 -13.07
C LEU A 165 -11.63 -7.85 -13.18
N ASN A 166 -10.95 -7.43 -12.12
CA ASN A 166 -9.49 -7.30 -12.08
C ASN A 166 -8.75 -8.65 -12.18
N ALA A 167 -9.47 -9.75 -11.95
CA ALA A 167 -8.93 -11.10 -12.00
C ALA A 167 -9.13 -11.80 -13.35
N GLN A 168 -9.71 -11.12 -14.34
CA GLN A 168 -9.85 -11.64 -15.70
C GLN A 168 -8.52 -11.61 -16.47
N SER A 169 -8.51 -12.21 -17.65
CA SER A 169 -7.44 -12.07 -18.65
C SER A 169 -7.16 -10.61 -19.02
N GLU A 170 -5.93 -10.34 -19.47
CA GLU A 170 -5.48 -8.99 -19.82
C GLU A 170 -6.41 -8.28 -20.81
N ASP A 171 -6.86 -8.97 -21.85
CA ASP A 171 -7.77 -8.40 -22.86
C ASP A 171 -9.10 -7.94 -22.25
N ARG A 172 -9.63 -8.69 -21.26
CA ARG A 172 -10.86 -8.33 -20.56
C ARG A 172 -10.64 -7.22 -19.56
N ARG A 173 -9.53 -7.23 -18.82
CA ARG A 173 -9.18 -6.14 -17.90
C ARG A 173 -9.00 -4.83 -18.65
N LYS A 174 -8.34 -4.89 -19.81
CA LYS A 174 -8.25 -3.76 -20.73
C LYS A 174 -9.63 -3.29 -21.18
N ALA A 175 -10.51 -4.19 -21.62
CA ALA A 175 -11.86 -3.81 -22.03
C ALA A 175 -12.68 -3.20 -20.88
N ASP A 176 -12.51 -3.68 -19.65
CA ASP A 176 -13.18 -3.14 -18.46
C ASP A 176 -12.58 -1.78 -18.06
N ALA A 177 -11.26 -1.61 -18.17
CA ALA A 177 -10.58 -0.33 -17.98
C ALA A 177 -11.06 0.72 -18.99
N ASP A 178 -10.93 0.43 -20.29
CA ASP A 178 -11.16 1.37 -21.38
C ASP A 178 -12.65 1.76 -21.52
N LEU A 179 -13.56 0.79 -21.39
CA LEU A 179 -14.96 0.96 -21.80
C LEU A 179 -15.93 1.16 -20.63
N LEU A 180 -15.50 0.96 -19.38
CA LEU A 180 -16.39 1.00 -18.22
C LEU A 180 -15.78 1.81 -17.08
N LEU A 181 -14.61 1.41 -16.58
CA LEU A 181 -14.03 2.00 -15.39
C LEU A 181 -13.43 3.39 -15.65
N SER A 182 -12.95 3.68 -16.87
CA SER A 182 -12.54 5.01 -17.29
C SER A 182 -13.66 6.04 -17.15
N GLU A 183 -14.87 5.68 -17.58
CA GLU A 183 -16.08 6.51 -17.48
C GLU A 183 -16.51 6.71 -16.02
N PHE A 184 -16.24 5.77 -15.12
CA PHE A 184 -16.47 5.97 -13.69
C PHE A 184 -15.48 6.94 -13.04
N LEU A 185 -14.23 6.99 -13.52
CA LEU A 185 -13.21 7.89 -12.97
C LEU A 185 -13.33 9.32 -13.52
N ASP A 186 -13.85 9.48 -14.73
CA ASP A 186 -14.03 10.79 -15.38
C ASP A 186 -15.37 10.85 -16.16
N PRO A 187 -16.53 10.79 -15.46
CA PRO A 187 -17.83 10.76 -16.11
C PRO A 187 -18.17 12.12 -16.74
N SER A 188 -18.75 12.10 -17.93
CA SER A 188 -19.40 13.31 -18.47
C SER A 188 -20.68 13.64 -17.69
N LYS A 189 -21.09 14.91 -17.62
CA LYS A 189 -22.35 15.33 -16.95
C LYS A 189 -23.61 14.68 -17.53
N THR A 190 -23.53 14.18 -18.75
CA THR A 190 -24.62 13.48 -19.45
C THR A 190 -24.51 11.95 -19.34
N SER A 191 -23.48 11.46 -18.64
CA SER A 191 -23.23 10.04 -18.47
C SER A 191 -24.25 9.38 -17.56
N LYS A 192 -24.52 8.10 -17.83
CA LYS A 192 -25.26 7.24 -16.89
C LYS A 192 -24.48 6.99 -15.61
N SER A 193 -23.19 7.29 -15.59
CA SER A 193 -22.27 7.06 -14.47
C SER A 193 -21.97 8.31 -13.64
N ASP A 194 -22.56 9.48 -13.96
CA ASP A 194 -22.33 10.75 -13.23
C ASP A 194 -22.61 10.64 -11.72
N TRP A 195 -23.50 9.73 -11.33
CA TRP A 195 -23.81 9.45 -9.94
C TRP A 195 -22.59 9.10 -9.09
N ILE A 196 -21.55 8.49 -9.68
CA ILE A 196 -20.38 8.02 -8.94
C ILE A 196 -19.56 9.17 -8.35
N VAL A 197 -19.68 10.39 -8.90
CA VAL A 197 -19.05 11.60 -8.36
C VAL A 197 -19.52 11.87 -6.92
N ARG A 198 -20.77 11.47 -6.60
CA ARG A 198 -21.36 11.59 -5.24
C ARG A 198 -21.01 10.42 -4.31
N GLN A 199 -20.29 9.41 -4.80
CA GLN A 199 -19.91 8.18 -4.06
C GLN A 199 -18.39 7.96 -4.12
N PRO A 200 -17.59 8.84 -3.48
CA PRO A 200 -16.12 8.83 -3.58
C PRO A 200 -15.49 7.51 -3.10
N GLU A 201 -16.14 6.78 -2.20
CA GLU A 201 -15.72 5.45 -1.73
C GLU A 201 -15.67 4.40 -2.84
N LYS A 202 -16.52 4.50 -3.87
CA LYS A 202 -16.48 3.61 -5.03
C LYS A 202 -15.36 3.96 -6.00
N ILE A 203 -15.09 5.26 -6.19
CA ILE A 203 -13.93 5.73 -6.97
C ILE A 203 -12.63 5.25 -6.30
N ASP A 204 -12.56 5.37 -4.98
CA ASP A 204 -11.44 4.87 -4.18
C ASP A 204 -11.24 3.35 -4.35
N ALA A 205 -12.32 2.57 -4.32
CA ALA A 205 -12.26 1.13 -4.59
C ALA A 205 -11.70 0.82 -5.99
N ILE A 206 -12.11 1.55 -7.04
CA ILE A 206 -11.56 1.38 -8.40
C ILE A 206 -10.05 1.64 -8.39
N LEU A 207 -9.62 2.80 -7.86
CA LEU A 207 -8.21 3.18 -7.83
C LEU A 207 -7.37 2.21 -6.98
N SER A 208 -7.91 1.67 -5.90
CA SER A 208 -7.19 0.78 -5.00
C SER A 208 -7.11 -0.66 -5.53
N MET A 209 -8.19 -1.16 -6.14
CA MET A 209 -8.34 -2.59 -6.47
C MET A 209 -8.05 -2.92 -7.94
N PHE A 210 -8.19 -1.98 -8.86
CA PHE A 210 -8.07 -2.24 -10.30
C PHE A 210 -6.85 -1.53 -10.90
N LYS A 211 -5.68 -2.19 -10.88
CA LYS A 211 -4.42 -1.61 -11.37
C LYS A 211 -4.20 -1.94 -12.86
N HIS A 212 -4.48 -0.97 -13.73
CA HIS A 212 -4.32 -1.11 -15.18
C HIS A 212 -3.91 0.22 -15.83
N LYS A 213 -2.95 0.18 -16.75
CA LYS A 213 -2.40 1.39 -17.40
C LYS A 213 -3.42 2.20 -18.19
N ASP A 214 -4.39 1.52 -18.80
CA ASP A 214 -5.41 2.16 -19.62
C ASP A 214 -6.37 3.08 -18.82
N LEU A 215 -6.45 2.94 -17.49
CA LEU A 215 -7.13 3.91 -16.63
C LEU A 215 -6.32 5.20 -16.39
N GLY A 216 -5.07 5.24 -16.83
CA GLY A 216 -4.14 6.33 -16.55
C GLY A 216 -4.60 7.70 -17.04
N TYR A 217 -5.26 7.77 -18.21
CA TYR A 217 -5.82 9.03 -18.72
C TYR A 217 -6.95 9.57 -17.82
N ALA A 218 -7.90 8.71 -17.45
CA ALA A 218 -9.01 9.09 -16.57
C ALA A 218 -8.50 9.44 -15.16
N ALA A 219 -7.55 8.68 -14.62
CA ALA A 219 -6.88 9.00 -13.36
C ALA A 219 -6.15 10.35 -13.41
N THR A 220 -5.51 10.69 -14.53
CA THR A 220 -4.85 11.99 -14.74
C THR A 220 -5.85 13.15 -14.70
N ASN A 221 -7.01 12.99 -15.36
CA ASN A 221 -8.08 13.99 -15.32
C ASN A 221 -8.67 14.12 -13.92
N LEU A 222 -8.90 13.00 -13.25
CA LEU A 222 -9.41 12.93 -11.89
C LEU A 222 -8.47 13.64 -10.90
N ALA A 223 -7.16 13.39 -10.98
CA ALA A 223 -6.15 14.02 -10.12
C ALA A 223 -6.15 15.56 -10.23
N LEU A 224 -6.46 16.10 -11.41
CA LEU A 224 -6.52 17.53 -11.69
C LEU A 224 -7.92 18.14 -11.53
N SER A 225 -8.94 17.32 -11.23
CA SER A 225 -10.32 17.78 -11.19
C SER A 225 -10.59 18.71 -10.00
N SER A 226 -11.48 19.68 -10.20
CA SER A 226 -12.03 20.52 -9.12
C SER A 226 -13.27 19.90 -8.45
N ASN A 227 -13.83 18.84 -9.04
CA ASN A 227 -15.14 18.29 -8.65
C ASN A 227 -15.03 17.14 -7.65
N HIS A 228 -13.81 16.73 -7.28
CA HIS A 228 -13.56 15.64 -6.36
C HIS A 228 -12.82 16.10 -5.12
N THR A 229 -12.94 15.31 -4.05
CA THR A 229 -12.26 15.56 -2.78
C THR A 229 -10.75 15.45 -2.93
N ASP A 230 -10.02 16.15 -2.06
CA ASP A 230 -8.56 16.11 -2.05
C ASP A 230 -8.00 14.68 -1.92
N SER A 231 -8.66 13.84 -1.10
CA SER A 231 -8.30 12.43 -0.91
C SER A 231 -8.40 11.62 -2.21
N VAL A 232 -9.49 11.76 -2.96
CA VAL A 232 -9.68 11.03 -4.23
C VAL A 232 -8.64 11.46 -5.27
N ARG A 233 -8.39 12.77 -5.38
CA ARG A 233 -7.38 13.33 -6.30
C ARG A 233 -5.97 12.85 -5.97
N ALA A 234 -5.62 12.85 -4.68
CA ALA A 234 -4.36 12.30 -4.17
C ALA A 234 -4.20 10.82 -4.56
N LYS A 235 -5.23 10.00 -4.36
CA LYS A 235 -5.21 8.58 -4.74
C LYS A 235 -5.08 8.38 -6.26
N ALA A 236 -5.70 9.25 -7.06
CA ALA A 236 -5.57 9.21 -8.50
C ALA A 236 -4.14 9.54 -8.96
N ALA A 237 -3.46 10.49 -8.31
CA ALA A 237 -2.04 10.75 -8.56
C ALA A 237 -1.16 9.53 -8.21
N VAL A 238 -1.34 8.96 -7.01
CA VAL A 238 -0.64 7.74 -6.59
C VAL A 238 -0.88 6.58 -7.57
N TYR A 239 -2.11 6.43 -8.06
CA TYR A 239 -2.46 5.41 -9.04
C TYR A 239 -1.61 5.51 -10.31
N ILE A 240 -1.47 6.71 -10.87
CA ILE A 240 -0.69 6.97 -12.09
C ILE A 240 0.76 6.49 -11.94
N ARG A 241 1.36 6.75 -10.77
CA ARG A 241 2.69 6.24 -10.40
C ARG A 241 2.71 4.72 -10.33
N GLU A 242 1.77 4.11 -9.61
CA GLU A 242 1.72 2.66 -9.38
C GLU A 242 1.52 1.84 -10.66
N VAL A 243 0.68 2.31 -11.58
CA VAL A 243 0.50 1.65 -12.88
C VAL A 243 1.58 2.02 -13.88
N GLY A 244 2.43 3.02 -13.60
CA GLY A 244 3.50 3.46 -14.49
C GLY A 244 3.00 4.15 -15.76
N PHE A 245 1.98 5.00 -15.66
CA PHE A 245 1.40 5.73 -16.79
C PHE A 245 2.14 7.05 -17.07
N ALA A 246 3.27 6.98 -17.79
CA ALA A 246 4.17 8.12 -18.01
C ALA A 246 3.58 9.25 -18.88
N ASP A 247 2.60 8.94 -19.74
CA ASP A 247 1.98 9.92 -20.65
C ASP A 247 1.18 11.00 -19.91
N GLY A 248 0.71 10.70 -18.69
CA GLY A 248 -0.03 11.64 -17.85
C GLY A 248 0.83 12.71 -17.18
N VAL A 249 2.15 12.50 -17.05
CA VAL A 249 3.04 13.35 -16.25
C VAL A 249 3.09 14.79 -16.75
N ASP A 250 3.14 14.98 -18.07
CA ASP A 250 3.21 16.34 -18.67
C ASP A 250 1.93 17.13 -18.39
N LYS A 251 0.78 16.46 -18.36
CA LYS A 251 -0.52 17.08 -18.02
C LYS A 251 -0.62 17.37 -16.52
N LEU A 252 -0.19 16.42 -15.67
CA LEU A 252 -0.17 16.59 -14.22
C LEU A 252 0.66 17.82 -13.80
N ILE A 253 1.90 17.92 -14.30
CA ILE A 253 2.78 19.02 -13.92
C ILE A 253 2.30 20.36 -14.48
N ALA A 254 1.69 20.39 -15.67
CA ALA A 254 1.10 21.60 -16.23
C ALA A 254 -0.11 22.11 -15.42
N GLY A 255 -0.87 21.19 -14.80
CA GLY A 255 -2.00 21.52 -13.92
C GLY A 255 -1.63 21.77 -12.46
N TYR A 256 -0.38 21.50 -12.06
CA TYR A 256 0.06 21.52 -10.65
C TYR A 256 -0.23 22.84 -9.93
N ASP A 257 0.07 23.97 -10.58
CA ASP A 257 -0.08 25.30 -9.97
C ASP A 257 -1.56 25.70 -9.77
N GLN A 258 -2.50 24.99 -10.40
CA GLN A 258 -3.94 25.21 -10.26
C GLN A 258 -4.55 24.38 -9.12
N LEU A 259 -3.80 23.44 -8.56
CA LEU A 259 -4.26 22.63 -7.44
C LEU A 259 -4.24 23.45 -6.14
N PRO A 260 -5.30 23.37 -5.31
CA PRO A 260 -5.25 23.85 -3.94
C PRO A 260 -4.11 23.18 -3.16
N GLU A 261 -3.54 23.90 -2.18
CA GLU A 261 -2.60 23.30 -1.22
C GLU A 261 -3.26 22.12 -0.50
N GLY A 262 -2.48 21.06 -0.25
CA GLY A 262 -2.97 19.84 0.37
C GLY A 262 -2.38 18.57 -0.24
N ARG A 263 -2.97 17.44 0.13
CA ARG A 263 -2.44 16.11 -0.20
C ARG A 263 -2.43 15.86 -1.71
N ALA A 264 -3.46 16.29 -2.45
CA ALA A 264 -3.50 16.07 -3.90
C ALA A 264 -2.34 16.77 -4.61
N LYS A 265 -2.08 18.04 -4.28
CA LYS A 265 -0.99 18.81 -4.87
C LYS A 265 0.35 18.14 -4.61
N ARG A 266 0.62 17.78 -3.36
CA ARG A 266 1.80 17.02 -2.95
C ARG A 266 1.97 15.70 -3.71
N GLU A 267 0.95 14.84 -3.73
CA GLU A 267 1.02 13.54 -4.40
C GLU A 267 1.20 13.68 -5.93
N VAL A 268 0.67 14.74 -6.54
CA VAL A 268 0.94 15.07 -7.94
C VAL A 268 2.43 15.36 -8.15
N LEU A 269 3.05 16.19 -7.32
CA LEU A 269 4.49 16.47 -7.45
C LEU A 269 5.35 15.22 -7.19
N VAL A 270 5.03 14.44 -6.16
CA VAL A 270 5.72 13.18 -5.84
C VAL A 270 5.60 12.19 -7.00
N THR A 271 4.40 12.09 -7.61
CA THR A 271 4.16 11.26 -8.80
C THR A 271 5.01 11.73 -9.98
N CYS A 272 4.99 13.03 -10.30
CA CYS A 272 5.75 13.57 -11.42
C CYS A 272 7.27 13.37 -11.22
N PHE A 273 7.78 13.63 -10.01
CA PHE A 273 9.18 13.44 -9.67
C PHE A 273 9.61 11.98 -9.74
N SER A 274 8.79 11.06 -9.21
CA SER A 274 9.08 9.62 -9.26
C SER A 274 9.13 9.07 -10.69
N MET A 275 8.41 9.67 -11.63
CA MET A 275 8.24 9.14 -12.99
C MET A 275 9.10 9.83 -14.04
N LYS A 276 9.29 11.15 -13.94
CA LYS A 276 10.13 11.97 -14.84
C LYS A 276 10.90 13.03 -14.03
N PRO A 277 11.89 12.63 -13.20
CA PRO A 277 12.64 13.57 -12.34
C PRO A 277 13.49 14.56 -13.14
N ASP A 278 13.81 14.26 -14.40
CA ASP A 278 14.61 15.09 -15.31
C ASP A 278 13.78 16.12 -16.10
N LEU A 279 12.45 16.06 -16.02
CA LEU A 279 11.58 17.01 -16.69
C LEU A 279 11.79 18.41 -16.10
N ALA A 280 12.14 19.39 -16.95
CA ALA A 280 12.49 20.75 -16.51
C ALA A 280 11.42 21.39 -15.60
N ALA A 281 10.14 21.22 -15.96
CA ALA A 281 9.03 21.71 -15.16
C ALA A 281 9.02 21.11 -13.75
N VAL A 282 9.25 19.79 -13.61
CA VAL A 282 9.35 19.12 -12.31
C VAL A 282 10.52 19.68 -11.51
N MET A 283 11.69 19.78 -12.14
CA MET A 283 12.90 20.31 -11.50
C MET A 283 12.75 21.75 -11.00
N GLU A 284 12.03 22.61 -11.72
CA GLU A 284 11.72 23.96 -11.24
C GLU A 284 10.92 23.94 -9.93
N ARG A 285 9.99 22.98 -9.76
CA ARG A 285 9.17 22.88 -8.54
C ARG A 285 9.97 22.29 -7.39
N ILE A 286 10.85 21.32 -7.66
CA ILE A 286 11.80 20.82 -6.65
C ILE A 286 12.76 21.95 -6.20
N LYS A 287 13.27 22.75 -7.14
CA LYS A 287 14.08 23.94 -6.83
C LYS A 287 13.33 24.99 -6.01
N ALA A 288 12.03 25.16 -6.25
CA ALA A 288 11.21 26.05 -5.46
C ALA A 288 11.07 25.56 -4.01
N LEU A 289 10.92 24.24 -3.80
CA LEU A 289 10.91 23.65 -2.46
C LEU A 289 12.28 23.75 -1.74
N SER A 290 13.38 23.70 -2.49
CA SER A 290 14.72 23.91 -1.90
C SER A 290 15.03 25.39 -1.64
N ALA A 291 14.23 26.32 -2.17
CA ALA A 291 14.46 27.75 -2.07
C ALA A 291 13.59 28.42 -0.98
N GLY A 292 14.17 28.59 0.20
CA GLY A 292 13.56 29.38 1.29
C GLY A 292 12.83 28.53 2.34
N PRO A 293 12.18 29.17 3.33
CA PRO A 293 11.57 28.47 4.46
C PRO A 293 10.42 27.56 4.00
N LEU A 294 10.45 26.31 4.45
CA LEU A 294 9.41 25.33 4.15
C LEU A 294 8.21 25.49 5.09
N SER A 295 7.01 25.45 4.53
CA SER A 295 5.77 25.26 5.29
C SER A 295 5.67 23.80 5.77
N GLN A 296 4.73 23.52 6.67
CA GLN A 296 4.45 22.14 7.10
C GLN A 296 4.07 21.22 5.92
N ASP A 297 3.24 21.69 4.98
CA ASP A 297 2.90 20.92 3.78
C ASP A 297 4.12 20.72 2.86
N GLY A 298 5.02 21.71 2.80
CA GLY A 298 6.31 21.59 2.15
C GLY A 298 7.18 20.49 2.77
N LEU A 299 7.30 20.46 4.10
CA LEU A 299 8.02 19.41 4.83
C LEU A 299 7.43 18.02 4.57
N GLU A 300 6.11 17.88 4.63
CA GLU A 300 5.44 16.61 4.33
C GLU A 300 5.64 16.19 2.87
N THR A 301 5.72 17.17 1.95
CA THR A 301 6.04 16.91 0.54
C THR A 301 7.46 16.39 0.37
N VAL A 302 8.44 17.03 1.03
CA VAL A 302 9.83 16.54 1.00
C VAL A 302 9.94 15.15 1.60
N ALA A 303 9.32 14.89 2.76
CA ALA A 303 9.33 13.59 3.40
C ALA A 303 8.81 12.47 2.48
N GLN A 304 7.80 12.76 1.65
CA GLN A 304 7.28 11.80 0.66
C GLN A 304 8.09 11.73 -0.64
N LEU A 305 8.83 12.78 -0.99
CA LEU A 305 9.73 12.79 -2.14
C LEU A 305 10.98 11.93 -1.90
N LEU A 306 11.58 11.98 -0.71
CA LEU A 306 12.85 11.29 -0.43
C LEU A 306 12.83 9.77 -0.74
N PRO A 307 11.80 8.99 -0.37
CA PRO A 307 11.71 7.57 -0.72
C PRO A 307 11.58 7.30 -2.22
N THR A 308 11.17 8.30 -3.01
CA THR A 308 10.98 8.19 -4.47
C THR A 308 12.19 8.59 -5.29
N ILE A 309 13.26 9.10 -4.64
CA ILE A 309 14.52 9.37 -5.31
C ILE A 309 15.01 8.06 -5.97
N PRO A 310 15.27 8.05 -7.29
CA PRO A 310 15.61 6.83 -8.02
C PRO A 310 16.80 6.09 -7.41
N ARG A 311 16.57 4.81 -7.06
CA ARG A 311 17.50 3.91 -6.35
C ARG A 311 18.66 3.40 -7.20
N ASN A 312 18.39 3.22 -8.49
CA ASN A 312 19.36 2.82 -9.50
C ASN A 312 19.53 3.98 -10.46
N TYR A 313 20.51 4.83 -10.24
CA TYR A 313 21.13 5.56 -11.33
C TYR A 313 22.17 4.62 -11.94
N PRO A 314 21.86 3.84 -13.00
CA PRO A 314 22.93 3.12 -13.68
C PRO A 314 23.95 4.16 -14.17
N PRO A 315 25.27 3.90 -14.05
CA PRO A 315 26.33 4.77 -14.56
C PRO A 315 26.35 4.93 -16.09
N ARG A 316 25.26 4.57 -16.78
CA ARG A 316 25.06 4.66 -18.23
C ARG A 316 24.22 5.87 -18.67
N TRP A 317 23.77 6.69 -17.73
CA TRP A 317 23.06 7.93 -18.03
C TRP A 317 24.01 9.13 -17.88
N ASN A 318 23.97 10.01 -18.88
CA ASN A 318 24.94 11.06 -19.17
C ASN A 318 25.31 11.91 -17.92
N PRO A 319 26.54 11.80 -17.39
CA PRO A 319 27.00 12.50 -16.17
C PRO A 319 26.78 14.02 -16.19
N ASN A 320 26.72 14.62 -17.38
CA ASN A 320 26.61 16.08 -17.54
C ASN A 320 25.20 16.64 -17.23
N ASN A 321 24.14 15.81 -17.23
CA ASN A 321 22.79 16.25 -16.87
C ASN A 321 22.47 16.05 -15.37
N PHE A 322 23.26 15.27 -14.64
CA PHE A 322 22.92 14.82 -13.28
C PHE A 322 23.52 15.64 -12.14
N ASN A 323 24.58 16.41 -12.39
CA ASN A 323 25.11 17.34 -11.39
C ASN A 323 24.06 18.35 -10.92
N GLY A 324 23.09 18.70 -11.78
CA GLY A 324 22.00 19.60 -11.43
C GLY A 324 20.91 18.98 -10.53
N LEU A 325 20.66 17.67 -10.63
CA LEU A 325 19.67 16.99 -9.79
C LEU A 325 20.23 16.65 -8.41
N SER A 326 21.50 16.19 -8.33
CA SER A 326 22.15 15.92 -7.03
C SER A 326 22.19 17.18 -6.17
N GLY A 327 22.71 18.29 -6.70
CA GLY A 327 22.81 19.54 -5.93
C GLY A 327 21.46 20.07 -5.45
N VAL A 328 20.43 20.06 -6.30
CA VAL A 328 19.08 20.50 -5.91
C VAL A 328 18.48 19.57 -4.85
N THR A 329 18.72 18.26 -4.94
CA THR A 329 18.22 17.30 -3.94
C THR A 329 18.95 17.43 -2.60
N GLU A 330 20.27 17.69 -2.64
CA GLU A 330 21.06 18.00 -1.45
C GLU A 330 20.55 19.27 -0.76
N ASP A 331 20.33 20.35 -1.52
CA ASP A 331 19.78 21.61 -1.01
C ASP A 331 18.38 21.39 -0.42
N LEU A 332 17.53 20.57 -1.07
CA LEU A 332 16.21 20.21 -0.57
C LEU A 332 16.28 19.46 0.77
N ILE A 333 17.15 18.45 0.87
CA ILE A 333 17.36 17.66 2.09
C ILE A 333 17.81 18.57 3.24
N LEU A 334 18.81 19.41 3.00
CA LEU A 334 19.35 20.32 4.01
C LEU A 334 18.30 21.36 4.45
N ASN A 335 17.56 21.93 3.50
CA ASN A 335 16.51 22.90 3.80
C ASN A 335 15.39 22.26 4.63
N ALA A 336 14.96 21.06 4.27
CA ALA A 336 13.98 20.31 5.05
C ALA A 336 14.49 19.97 6.45
N ALA A 337 15.76 19.59 6.57
CA ALA A 337 16.37 19.31 7.87
C ALA A 337 16.38 20.54 8.78
N LYS A 338 16.78 21.70 8.24
CA LYS A 338 16.73 23.00 8.93
C LYS A 338 15.31 23.43 9.31
N ALA A 339 14.32 23.03 8.51
CA ALA A 339 12.91 23.32 8.77
C ALA A 339 12.23 22.33 9.74
N GLY A 340 12.90 21.24 10.14
CA GLY A 340 12.40 20.30 11.15
C GLY A 340 12.07 18.89 10.64
N LEU A 341 12.55 18.50 9.46
CA LEU A 341 12.60 17.09 9.05
C LEU A 341 13.82 16.43 9.70
N PHE A 342 13.67 15.29 10.35
CA PHE A 342 14.82 14.58 10.90
C PHE A 342 14.67 13.06 10.75
N VAL A 343 15.81 12.39 10.80
CA VAL A 343 15.89 10.94 10.65
C VAL A 343 16.00 10.32 12.04
N THR A 344 15.27 9.23 12.29
CA THR A 344 15.52 8.34 13.43
C THR A 344 15.68 6.91 12.97
N PHE A 345 16.45 6.13 13.71
CA PHE A 345 16.41 4.67 13.61
C PHE A 345 15.15 4.17 14.33
N GLY A 346 14.23 3.52 13.62
CA GLY A 346 13.01 2.98 14.21
C GLY A 346 13.29 1.70 15.02
N ASP A 347 12.70 1.57 16.20
CA ASP A 347 12.65 0.30 16.93
C ASP A 347 11.57 -0.61 16.32
N PRO A 348 11.84 -1.88 15.98
CA PRO A 348 10.83 -2.87 15.60
C PRO A 348 9.78 -3.19 16.70
N GLY A 349 9.63 -2.38 17.76
CA GLY A 349 8.58 -2.50 18.79
C GLY A 349 7.12 -2.37 18.29
N ASN A 350 6.89 -2.39 16.97
CA ASN A 350 5.60 -2.72 16.39
C ASN A 350 5.47 -4.25 16.40
N PRO A 351 4.44 -4.87 17.04
CA PRO A 351 4.35 -6.31 17.26
C PRO A 351 4.15 -7.16 15.99
N ASN A 352 4.51 -6.66 14.81
CA ASN A 352 4.40 -7.37 13.54
C ASN A 352 5.72 -8.10 13.22
N PRO A 353 5.81 -9.42 13.41
CA PRO A 353 7.06 -10.18 13.50
C PRO A 353 7.78 -10.46 12.15
N VAL A 354 7.45 -9.73 11.09
CA VAL A 354 7.92 -10.04 9.72
C VAL A 354 9.15 -9.22 9.32
N LEU A 355 9.55 -8.23 10.11
CA LEU A 355 10.47 -7.19 9.64
C LEU A 355 11.82 -7.24 10.36
N THR A 356 12.75 -8.03 9.83
CA THR A 356 14.11 -8.26 10.33
C THR A 356 15.15 -7.20 9.90
N SER A 357 14.74 -6.09 9.29
CA SER A 357 15.63 -5.05 8.76
C SER A 357 15.39 -3.72 9.49
N PRO A 358 16.43 -2.89 9.77
CA PRO A 358 16.23 -1.56 10.33
C PRO A 358 15.28 -0.72 9.47
N TYR A 359 14.41 0.05 10.12
CA TYR A 359 13.63 1.10 9.47
C TYR A 359 14.23 2.45 9.76
N PHE A 360 14.12 3.31 8.76
CA PHE A 360 14.42 4.74 8.86
C PHE A 360 13.10 5.47 8.84
N ASP A 361 12.78 6.08 9.96
CA ASP A 361 11.61 6.92 10.07
C ASP A 361 12.05 8.38 9.83
N LEU A 362 11.39 9.00 8.85
CA LEU A 362 11.48 10.43 8.59
C LEU A 362 10.40 11.09 9.43
N TRP A 363 10.82 11.84 10.44
CA TRP A 363 9.93 12.53 11.37
C TRP A 363 9.88 14.02 11.05
N ILE A 364 8.71 14.62 11.27
CA ILE A 364 8.47 16.04 11.04
C ILE A 364 8.11 16.68 12.38
N VAL A 365 8.83 17.74 12.76
CA VAL A 365 8.49 18.60 13.90
C VAL A 365 7.37 19.56 13.48
N ARG A 366 6.25 19.57 14.21
CA ARG A 366 5.17 20.55 13.98
C ARG A 366 5.40 21.84 14.78
N ASP A 367 4.96 22.96 14.21
CA ASP A 367 5.14 24.31 14.78
C ASP A 367 4.74 24.38 16.26
N GLY A 368 5.71 24.68 17.12
CA GLY A 368 5.52 24.89 18.56
C GLY A 368 5.57 23.64 19.45
N GLY A 369 5.80 22.44 18.92
CA GLY A 369 5.70 21.19 19.68
C GLY A 369 7.02 20.50 20.00
N ALA A 370 7.08 19.90 21.19
CA ALA A 370 7.99 18.80 21.57
C ALA A 370 7.56 17.44 20.96
N MET A 371 6.63 17.45 20.00
CA MET A 371 6.02 16.27 19.38
C MET A 371 6.36 16.25 17.89
N ALA A 372 6.92 15.15 17.46
CA ALA A 372 7.16 14.84 16.06
C ALA A 372 6.13 13.81 15.57
N GLU A 373 5.79 13.86 14.28
CA GLU A 373 4.94 12.86 13.64
C GLU A 373 5.72 12.12 12.53
N PRO A 374 5.42 10.85 12.27
CA PRO A 374 6.03 10.12 11.16
C PRO A 374 5.55 10.73 9.83
N GLY A 375 6.48 11.30 9.07
CA GLY A 375 6.25 11.83 7.73
C GLY A 375 6.33 10.76 6.65
N ALA A 376 7.34 9.89 6.72
CA ALA A 376 7.50 8.73 5.86
C ALA A 376 8.38 7.66 6.52
N ARG A 377 8.31 6.42 6.03
CA ARG A 377 9.14 5.31 6.48
C ARG A 377 9.87 4.68 5.30
N MET A 378 11.14 4.36 5.49
CA MET A 378 11.99 3.67 4.52
C MET A 378 12.60 2.44 5.16
N THR A 379 12.84 1.38 4.38
CA THR A 379 13.70 0.29 4.86
C THR A 379 15.15 0.78 4.92
N GLY A 380 16.00 0.14 5.72
CA GLY A 380 17.42 0.49 5.76
C GLY A 380 18.14 0.26 4.44
N MET A 381 17.68 -0.68 3.63
CA MET A 381 18.18 -0.85 2.26
C MET A 381 17.79 0.34 1.38
N ASP A 382 16.57 0.84 1.51
CA ASP A 382 16.11 2.00 0.73
C ASP A 382 16.87 3.27 1.13
N PHE A 383 17.09 3.48 2.42
CA PHE A 383 17.78 4.66 2.93
C PHE A 383 19.27 4.68 2.53
N LYS A 384 19.94 3.52 2.53
CA LYS A 384 21.32 3.39 2.01
C LYS A 384 21.45 3.76 0.52
N GLN A 385 20.35 3.79 -0.23
CA GLN A 385 20.33 4.13 -1.65
C GLN A 385 20.02 5.61 -1.93
N VAL A 386 19.80 6.43 -0.89
CA VAL A 386 19.59 7.88 -1.03
C VAL A 386 20.94 8.58 -1.19
N TYR A 387 21.62 8.38 -2.32
CA TYR A 387 22.96 8.92 -2.59
C TYR A 387 23.12 10.42 -2.32
N PRO A 388 22.16 11.31 -2.66
CA PRO A 388 22.28 12.73 -2.33
C PRO A 388 22.43 13.02 -0.84
N TYR A 389 21.80 12.22 0.03
CA TYR A 389 21.95 12.37 1.49
C TYR A 389 23.37 12.03 1.94
N TRP A 390 23.93 10.91 1.46
CA TRP A 390 25.28 10.48 1.82
C TRP A 390 26.36 11.43 1.27
N ASN A 391 26.21 11.85 0.00
CA ASN A 391 27.11 12.83 -0.61
C ASN A 391 27.09 14.17 0.13
N LEU A 392 25.90 14.61 0.60
CA LEU A 392 25.76 15.82 1.39
C LEU A 392 26.55 15.73 2.71
N LEU A 393 26.45 14.59 3.42
CA LEU A 393 27.21 14.36 4.66
C LEU A 393 28.72 14.43 4.39
N GLU A 394 29.22 13.71 3.39
CA GLU A 394 30.65 13.69 3.05
C GLU A 394 31.16 15.07 2.63
N ARG A 395 30.36 15.81 1.85
CA ARG A 395 30.69 17.17 1.41
C ARG A 395 30.76 18.14 2.59
N LEU A 396 29.75 18.15 3.46
CA LEU A 396 29.71 19.04 4.62
C LEU A 396 30.82 18.70 5.62
N ALA A 397 31.12 17.40 5.82
CA ALA A 397 32.25 16.97 6.64
C ALA A 397 33.59 17.43 6.08
N SER A 398 33.80 17.31 4.77
CA SER A 398 35.00 17.75 4.10
C SER A 398 35.16 19.28 4.11
N SER A 399 34.06 20.04 4.11
CA SER A 399 34.10 21.50 4.29
C SER A 399 34.19 21.95 5.74
N GLY A 400 34.08 21.04 6.71
CA GLY A 400 34.08 21.35 8.13
C GLY A 400 32.80 22.04 8.63
N ASP A 401 31.68 21.91 7.92
CA ASP A 401 30.40 22.54 8.27
C ASP A 401 29.60 21.66 9.24
N VAL A 402 30.04 21.67 10.51
CA VAL A 402 29.46 20.80 11.55
C VAL A 402 28.04 21.22 11.94
N ASN A 403 27.69 22.50 11.79
CA ASN A 403 26.34 22.96 12.07
C ASN A 403 25.35 22.34 11.08
N ASP A 404 25.67 22.34 9.79
CA ASP A 404 24.77 21.75 8.79
C ASP A 404 24.74 20.21 8.89
N LEU A 405 25.85 19.58 9.29
CA LEU A 405 25.88 18.14 9.62
C LEU A 405 24.96 17.77 10.77
N GLY A 406 24.92 18.58 11.83
CA GLY A 406 24.10 18.32 13.01
C GLY A 406 22.61 18.28 12.72
N TYR A 407 22.12 18.96 11.67
CA TYR A 407 20.74 18.82 11.21
C TYR A 407 20.47 17.47 10.54
N LEU A 408 21.46 16.86 9.92
CA LEU A 408 21.33 15.65 9.11
C LEU A 408 21.55 14.38 9.93
N PHE A 409 22.36 14.44 10.98
CA PHE A 409 22.63 13.29 11.83
C PHE A 409 21.35 12.73 12.48
N PRO A 410 21.27 11.40 12.64
CA PRO A 410 20.10 10.77 13.20
C PRO A 410 19.89 11.27 14.64
N ARG A 411 18.63 11.56 14.95
CA ARG A 411 18.23 11.97 16.30
C ARG A 411 18.05 10.71 17.15
N GLY A 412 18.63 10.70 18.34
CA GLY A 412 18.63 9.56 19.23
C GLY A 412 19.31 9.89 20.56
N SER A 413 18.99 9.15 21.64
CA SER A 413 19.75 9.25 22.89
C SER A 413 20.74 8.11 22.88
N MET A 414 21.85 8.30 23.56
CA MET A 414 22.77 7.20 23.88
C MET A 414 22.03 5.97 24.42
N THR A 415 20.99 6.18 25.22
CA THR A 415 20.17 5.13 25.80
C THR A 415 19.11 4.53 24.86
N SER A 416 18.88 5.12 23.68
CA SER A 416 17.84 4.72 22.72
C SER A 416 18.40 4.18 21.40
N PHE A 417 19.73 4.03 21.25
CA PHE A 417 20.32 3.38 20.06
C PHE A 417 20.01 1.88 20.09
N SER A 418 18.78 1.53 19.70
CA SER A 418 18.19 0.24 20.00
C SER A 418 18.64 -0.89 19.08
N LYS A 419 19.60 -0.67 18.15
CA LYS A 419 20.29 -1.70 17.34
C LYS A 419 21.25 -1.14 16.27
N HIS A 420 21.21 0.16 15.94
CA HIS A 420 22.00 0.73 14.83
C HIS A 420 22.57 2.11 15.18
N ILE A 421 23.74 2.42 14.61
CA ILE A 421 24.48 3.68 14.73
C ILE A 421 24.85 4.22 13.35
N MET A 422 25.10 5.53 13.26
CA MET A 422 25.73 6.15 12.10
C MET A 422 27.24 6.24 12.34
N ALA A 423 27.98 5.25 11.88
CA ALA A 423 29.43 5.25 11.99
C ALA A 423 30.04 6.30 11.05
N ILE A 424 31.14 6.89 11.50
CA ILE A 424 31.93 7.87 10.73
C ILE A 424 33.35 7.34 10.58
N SER A 425 33.93 7.45 9.39
CA SER A 425 35.35 7.15 9.16
C SER A 425 35.97 8.20 8.25
N ALA A 426 37.30 8.25 8.17
CA ALA A 426 38.02 9.19 7.32
C ALA A 426 39.40 8.64 6.92
N GLU A 427 40.05 9.30 5.96
CA GLU A 427 41.44 9.01 5.62
C GLU A 427 42.39 9.35 6.80
N PRO A 428 43.55 8.66 6.89
CA PRO A 428 44.57 8.99 7.88
C PRO A 428 44.95 10.48 7.86
N GLY A 429 45.08 11.09 9.05
CA GLY A 429 45.33 12.52 9.21
C GLY A 429 44.07 13.41 9.30
N ALA A 430 42.87 12.87 9.12
CA ALA A 430 41.64 13.59 9.44
C ALA A 430 41.42 13.70 10.95
N THR A 431 41.03 14.89 11.42
CA THR A 431 40.88 15.20 12.85
C THR A 431 39.47 15.69 13.17
N VAL A 432 39.01 15.36 14.37
CA VAL A 432 37.77 15.84 14.98
C VAL A 432 38.11 16.73 16.18
N THR A 433 37.36 17.82 16.35
CA THR A 433 37.42 18.65 17.56
C THR A 433 36.20 18.37 18.42
N ILE A 434 36.42 17.89 19.64
CA ILE A 434 35.39 17.43 20.57
C ILE A 434 35.38 18.32 21.80
N GLN A 435 34.19 18.71 22.25
CA GLN A 435 33.98 19.46 23.49
C GLN A 435 33.19 18.61 24.47
N ARG A 436 33.82 18.24 25.60
CA ARG A 436 33.17 17.45 26.67
C ARG A 436 32.55 18.34 27.74
N ASP A 437 33.22 19.46 28.03
CA ASP A 437 32.82 20.43 29.06
C ASP A 437 32.80 21.85 28.46
N SER A 438 32.21 22.81 29.18
CA SER A 438 32.07 24.20 28.69
C SER A 438 33.38 24.93 28.39
N SER A 439 34.54 24.41 28.80
CA SER A 439 35.84 25.09 28.69
C SER A 439 36.95 24.32 27.96
N SER A 440 36.80 23.01 27.70
CA SER A 440 37.85 22.18 27.13
C SER A 440 37.47 21.69 25.73
N LYS A 441 38.36 21.92 24.76
CA LYS A 441 38.27 21.37 23.41
C LYS A 441 39.46 20.46 23.16
N GLU A 442 39.20 19.27 22.68
CA GLU A 442 40.19 18.25 22.36
C GLU A 442 40.22 18.04 20.85
N VAL A 443 41.41 17.98 20.25
CA VAL A 443 41.57 17.63 18.84
C VAL A 443 42.15 16.22 18.77
N VAL A 444 41.41 15.32 18.15
CA VAL A 444 41.76 13.88 18.07
C VAL A 444 41.79 13.45 16.61
N GLU A 445 42.70 12.55 16.25
CA GLU A 445 42.69 11.92 14.93
C GLU A 445 41.56 10.90 14.86
N LEU A 446 40.68 11.00 13.86
CA LEU A 446 39.48 10.17 13.78
C LEU A 446 39.82 8.68 13.72
N ALA A 447 40.88 8.34 12.99
CA ALA A 447 41.36 6.96 12.83
C ALA A 447 41.85 6.32 14.13
N THR A 448 42.12 7.11 15.18
CA THR A 448 42.51 6.58 16.50
C THR A 448 41.33 6.27 17.41
N LEU A 449 40.11 6.70 17.05
CA LEU A 449 38.91 6.39 17.82
C LEU A 449 38.42 4.98 17.49
N THR A 450 38.04 4.22 18.52
CA THR A 450 37.46 2.88 18.35
C THR A 450 35.95 3.00 18.12
N GLN A 451 35.45 2.51 16.98
CA GLN A 451 34.03 2.54 16.59
C GLN A 451 33.37 3.94 16.74
N PRO A 452 33.93 5.00 16.13
CA PRO A 452 33.33 6.32 16.24
C PRO A 452 32.01 6.41 15.48
N PHE A 453 30.99 6.99 16.12
CA PHE A 453 29.69 7.25 15.51
C PHE A 453 29.14 8.61 15.90
N VAL A 454 28.26 9.13 15.04
CA VAL A 454 27.69 10.48 15.15
C VAL A 454 26.18 10.43 15.33
N PHE A 455 25.67 11.41 16.06
CA PHE A 455 24.24 11.59 16.28
C PHE A 455 23.95 13.06 16.59
N SER A 456 22.68 13.42 16.68
CA SER A 456 22.28 14.73 17.16
C SER A 456 21.34 14.63 18.36
N SER A 457 21.44 15.62 19.25
CA SER A 457 20.62 15.76 20.46
C SER A 457 19.12 15.71 20.17
N HIS A 458 18.31 15.34 21.17
CA HIS A 458 16.84 15.33 21.08
C HIS A 458 16.21 16.71 20.92
N VAL A 459 16.97 17.77 21.19
CA VAL A 459 16.45 19.14 21.11
C VAL A 459 16.27 19.53 19.64
N PHE A 460 15.03 19.41 19.16
CA PHE A 460 14.62 19.47 17.76
C PHE A 460 15.10 20.69 16.94
N LYS A 461 15.39 21.83 17.58
CA LYS A 461 15.75 23.07 16.88
C LYS A 461 17.25 23.37 16.86
N GLU A 462 18.06 22.57 17.55
CA GLU A 462 19.49 22.82 17.67
C GLU A 462 20.27 21.81 16.80
N PRO A 463 21.24 22.28 15.99
CA PRO A 463 22.12 21.43 15.19
C PRO A 463 23.26 20.84 16.02
N ALA A 464 23.06 20.59 17.31
CA ALA A 464 24.10 20.05 18.17
C ALA A 464 24.48 18.65 17.65
N ALA A 465 25.64 18.55 17.02
CA ALA A 465 26.24 17.32 16.57
C ALA A 465 27.04 16.73 17.73
N GLU A 466 26.88 15.44 17.96
CA GLU A 466 27.63 14.69 18.97
C GLU A 466 28.40 13.56 18.28
N ILE A 467 29.56 13.24 18.85
CA ILE A 467 30.34 12.08 18.47
C ILE A 467 30.59 11.21 19.70
N ALA A 468 30.47 9.91 19.51
CA ALA A 468 30.72 8.91 20.53
C ALA A 468 31.67 7.84 20.01
N TRP A 469 32.41 7.23 20.92
CA TRP A 469 33.39 6.19 20.62
C TRP A 469 33.67 5.36 21.88
N THR A 470 34.27 4.20 21.68
CA THR A 470 34.70 3.32 22.77
C THR A 470 36.13 3.69 23.17
N ASP A 471 36.35 3.98 24.46
CA ASP A 471 37.68 4.29 24.97
C ASP A 471 38.55 3.02 25.18
N GLU A 472 39.78 3.21 25.65
CA GLU A 472 40.72 2.10 25.90
C GLU A 472 40.24 1.12 26.99
N GLN A 473 39.30 1.56 27.84
CA GLN A 473 38.70 0.77 28.91
C GLN A 473 37.44 0.04 28.44
N GLY A 474 37.04 0.18 27.18
CA GLY A 474 35.81 -0.38 26.64
C GLY A 474 34.56 0.41 27.03
N THR A 475 34.71 1.62 27.59
CA THR A 475 33.59 2.46 28.03
C THR A 475 33.17 3.39 26.89
N LEU A 476 31.86 3.49 26.66
CA LEU A 476 31.31 4.43 25.70
C LEU A 476 31.48 5.87 26.20
N THR A 477 32.25 6.67 25.47
CA THR A 477 32.48 8.09 25.74
C THR A 477 31.86 8.94 24.63
N HIS A 478 31.49 10.19 24.93
CA HIS A 478 30.99 11.15 23.93
C HIS A 478 31.33 12.59 24.26
N GLY A 479 31.11 13.46 23.28
CA GLY A 479 31.12 14.91 23.44
C GLY A 479 30.51 15.62 22.23
N GLU A 480 30.35 16.93 22.36
CA GLU A 480 29.88 17.79 21.28
C GLU A 480 30.94 17.86 20.18
N LEU A 481 30.55 17.58 18.94
CA LEU A 481 31.40 17.72 17.77
C LEU A 481 31.40 19.19 17.35
N ILE A 482 32.58 19.82 17.37
CA ILE A 482 32.74 21.25 17.09
C ILE A 482 33.33 21.51 15.71
N ALA A 483 34.24 20.65 15.26
CA ALA A 483 34.89 20.79 13.95
C ALA A 483 35.34 19.45 13.39
N LEU A 484 35.30 19.34 12.06
CA LEU A 484 35.92 18.30 11.27
C LEU A 484 36.97 18.94 10.35
N LYS A 485 38.15 18.33 10.24
CA LYS A 485 39.22 18.80 9.35
C LYS A 485 39.93 17.62 8.72
N GLY A 486 40.14 17.66 7.40
CA GLY A 486 40.77 16.58 6.65
C GLY A 486 40.01 16.26 5.37
N SER A 487 40.22 15.05 4.84
CA SER A 487 39.57 14.54 3.64
C SER A 487 39.10 13.09 3.84
N GLY A 488 38.32 12.60 2.86
CA GLY A 488 37.93 11.20 2.79
C GLY A 488 36.95 10.76 3.87
N PHE A 489 36.20 11.70 4.46
CA PHE A 489 35.11 11.38 5.37
C PHE A 489 34.08 10.50 4.67
N SER A 490 33.62 9.45 5.35
CA SER A 490 32.53 8.59 4.89
C SER A 490 31.64 8.18 6.06
N PHE A 491 30.39 7.87 5.76
CA PHE A 491 29.36 7.55 6.74
C PHE A 491 28.69 6.21 6.38
N SER A 492 28.39 5.41 7.39
CA SER A 492 27.73 4.11 7.22
C SER A 492 26.70 3.89 8.32
N ILE A 493 25.79 2.96 8.08
CA ILE A 493 24.87 2.45 9.13
C ILE A 493 25.35 1.07 9.52
N GLU A 494 25.67 0.94 10.79
CA GLU A 494 26.22 -0.27 11.39
C GLU A 494 25.32 -0.75 12.52
N PRO A 495 25.17 -2.08 12.70
CA PRO A 495 24.51 -2.62 13.87
C PRO A 495 25.36 -2.33 15.12
N VAL A 496 24.71 -2.13 16.26
CA VAL A 496 25.37 -2.12 17.56
C VAL A 496 25.57 -3.57 17.97
N ASP A 497 26.82 -3.98 18.22
CA ASP A 497 27.12 -5.31 18.73
C ASP A 497 26.45 -5.49 20.10
N ALA A 498 25.47 -6.40 20.18
CA ALA A 498 24.61 -6.61 21.35
C ALA A 498 25.36 -7.10 22.61
N GLU A 499 26.66 -7.39 22.51
CA GLU A 499 27.49 -7.80 23.65
C GLU A 499 27.95 -6.62 24.52
N ALA A 500 27.76 -5.37 24.08
CA ALA A 500 28.16 -4.18 24.84
C ALA A 500 27.06 -3.55 25.70
N SER A 501 25.80 -4.03 25.63
CA SER A 501 24.65 -3.40 26.29
C SER A 501 24.00 -4.22 27.40
N GLU A 502 24.62 -5.30 27.85
CA GLU A 502 24.20 -6.03 29.06
C GLU A 502 25.19 -5.76 30.21
N ASP A 503 25.14 -4.56 30.77
CA ASP A 503 25.28 -4.39 32.23
C ASP A 503 24.56 -3.10 32.68
N PRO A 504 23.78 -3.14 33.78
CA PRO A 504 22.79 -2.13 34.17
C PRO A 504 23.35 -0.82 34.77
#